data_AF-A0AA93AQ25-F1
#
_entry.id   AF-A0AA93AQ25-F1
#
_cell.length_a   1.000
_cell.length_b   1.000
_cell.length_c   1.000
_cell.angle_alpha   90.00
_cell.angle_beta   90.00
_cell.angle_gamma   90.00
#
_symmetry.space_group_name_H-M   'P 1'
#
loop_
_entity.id
_entity.type
_entity.pdbx_description
1 polymer ?
#
loop_
_entity_poly.entity_id
_entity_poly.type
_entity_poly.pdbx_seq_one_letter_code
_entity_poly.pdbx_strand_id
1 'polypeptide(L)'
;MTDLKYKILKLFAHPTYAFFLFGAISFIFTIIIMHEANKSTWKTERINLDTAIKTYGSYTNSGEVTESDMIRQSGTYLLSRTRTFAFNTRDSRSECINKLSSSDLNFNDMAVIRTCQNKLPSIGDYAGKNTLTIIFPILSPTDELLGIWIRTTSESPPPSFIQTLFSLSSTLIIVGSVLLFAILGSLLSVLTKKYLVELPIIARYDDLTGYLRRDAFVMAANKAFSIANLTKRPVSVILIDIDYFKQVNDSFGHSVGDDALKFVGDTFKKSFRREDIFGRIGGDEFAIVLPNIGLDDAYTIVDKARERVSDTPCETTAGAIRLTVSIGLVEYYIAGEDLSEVMKRADDNLYIAKKTRNATAK
;
A
#
# COMPACT_ATOMS: atom_id res chain seq x y z
N MET A 1 -24.00 -5.01 -2.90
CA MET A 1 -22.78 -4.18 -2.75
C MET A 1 -22.84 -3.10 -3.83
N THR A 2 -22.86 -1.82 -3.47
CA THR A 2 -23.10 -0.70 -4.42
C THR A 2 -22.00 -0.58 -5.48
N ASP A 3 -22.37 -0.28 -6.73
CA ASP A 3 -21.48 -0.15 -7.90
C ASP A 3 -20.27 0.77 -7.65
N LEU A 4 -20.47 1.81 -6.83
CA LEU A 4 -19.41 2.73 -6.40
C LEU A 4 -18.33 2.04 -5.55
N LYS A 5 -18.72 1.17 -4.60
CA LYS A 5 -17.75 0.40 -3.78
C LYS A 5 -16.95 -0.56 -4.65
N TYR A 6 -17.57 -1.19 -5.64
CA TYR A 6 -16.89 -2.09 -6.57
C TYR A 6 -15.89 -1.35 -7.46
N LYS A 7 -16.27 -0.19 -8.01
CA LYS A 7 -15.38 0.66 -8.81
C LYS A 7 -14.19 1.18 -8.00
N ILE A 8 -14.43 1.61 -6.77
CA ILE A 8 -13.37 2.04 -5.84
C ILE A 8 -12.44 0.86 -5.54
N LEU A 9 -12.98 -0.31 -5.20
CA LEU A 9 -12.18 -1.51 -4.92
C LEU A 9 -11.34 -1.92 -6.14
N LYS A 10 -11.89 -1.82 -7.35
CA LYS A 10 -11.18 -2.15 -8.61
C LYS A 10 -10.07 -1.15 -8.92
N LEU A 11 -10.25 0.12 -8.55
CA LEU A 11 -9.21 1.14 -8.66
C LEU A 11 -8.03 0.84 -7.70
N PHE A 12 -8.31 0.45 -6.46
CA PHE A 12 -7.29 0.04 -5.48
C PHE A 12 -6.65 -1.32 -5.78
N ALA A 13 -7.36 -2.21 -6.47
CA ALA A 13 -6.88 -3.55 -6.79
C ALA A 13 -5.96 -3.61 -8.02
N HIS A 14 -5.76 -2.49 -8.74
CA HIS A 14 -4.82 -2.45 -9.86
C HIS A 14 -3.45 -1.94 -9.40
N PRO A 15 -2.35 -2.68 -9.64
CA PRO A 15 -1.03 -2.35 -9.11
C PRO A 15 -0.53 -0.97 -9.57
N THR A 16 -0.78 -0.61 -10.83
CA THR A 16 -0.35 0.69 -11.39
C THR A 16 -1.12 1.87 -10.78
N TYR A 17 -2.43 1.74 -10.56
CA TYR A 17 -3.22 2.82 -9.95
C TYR A 17 -2.86 3.00 -8.48
N ALA A 18 -2.63 1.90 -7.75
CA ALA A 18 -2.12 1.94 -6.39
C ALA A 18 -0.74 2.64 -6.34
N PHE A 19 0.17 2.31 -7.24
CA PHE A 19 1.49 2.94 -7.34
C PHE A 19 1.39 4.47 -7.44
N PHE A 20 0.61 4.99 -8.39
CA PHE A 20 0.48 6.44 -8.59
C PHE A 20 -0.25 7.11 -7.41
N LEU A 21 -1.29 6.49 -6.85
CA LEU A 21 -2.06 7.06 -5.75
C LEU A 21 -1.23 7.18 -4.48
N PHE A 22 -0.59 6.09 -4.05
CA PHE A 22 0.25 6.10 -2.84
C PHE A 22 1.50 6.97 -3.03
N GLY A 23 2.08 7.00 -4.24
CA GLY A 23 3.16 7.91 -4.58
C GLY A 23 2.76 9.39 -4.48
N ALA A 24 1.59 9.77 -5.01
CA ALA A 24 1.11 11.15 -4.95
C ALA A 24 0.79 11.61 -3.51
N ILE A 25 0.15 10.76 -2.71
CA ILE A 25 -0.13 11.04 -1.31
C ILE A 25 1.20 11.21 -0.53
N SER A 26 2.14 10.28 -0.71
CA SER A 26 3.46 10.34 -0.09
C SER A 26 4.20 11.64 -0.45
N PHE A 27 4.17 12.05 -1.71
CA PHE A 27 4.81 13.28 -2.18
C PHE A 27 4.29 14.51 -1.42
N ILE A 28 2.97 14.66 -1.29
CA ILE A 28 2.35 15.81 -0.60
C ILE A 28 2.75 15.83 0.87
N PHE A 29 2.64 14.70 1.56
CA PHE A 29 2.97 14.61 2.98
C PHE A 29 4.46 14.86 3.26
N THR A 30 5.35 14.26 2.47
CA THR A 30 6.80 14.43 2.67
C THR A 30 7.21 15.88 2.49
N ILE A 31 6.64 16.61 1.52
CA ILE A 31 6.94 18.03 1.33
C ILE A 31 6.49 18.87 2.52
N ILE A 32 5.29 18.65 3.04
CA ILE A 32 4.77 19.39 4.20
C ILE A 32 5.67 19.16 5.43
N ILE A 33 6.01 17.90 5.70
CA ILE A 33 6.87 17.53 6.83
C ILE A 33 8.26 18.16 6.68
N MET A 34 8.85 18.11 5.48
CA MET A 34 10.18 18.68 5.23
C MET A 34 10.19 20.20 5.40
N HIS A 35 9.14 20.88 4.94
CA HIS A 35 9.02 22.33 5.08
C HIS A 35 8.94 22.76 6.56
N GLU A 36 8.14 22.08 7.36
CA GLU A 36 8.06 22.36 8.80
C GLU A 36 9.35 22.01 9.54
N ALA A 37 10.03 20.93 9.16
CA ALA A 37 11.34 20.58 9.72
C ALA A 37 12.39 21.67 9.47
N ASN A 38 12.52 22.14 8.22
CA ASN A 38 13.45 23.20 7.85
C ASN A 38 13.14 24.53 8.57
N LYS A 39 11.86 24.88 8.67
CA LYS A 39 11.41 26.06 9.41
C LYS A 39 11.71 25.97 10.91
N SER A 40 11.60 24.78 11.49
CA SER A 40 11.97 24.52 12.89
C SER A 40 13.48 24.69 13.14
N THR A 41 14.31 24.14 12.26
CA THR A 41 15.78 24.32 12.31
C THR A 41 16.15 25.80 12.23
N TRP A 42 15.55 26.55 11.30
CA TRP A 42 15.75 27.99 11.18
C TRP A 42 15.41 28.74 12.48
N LYS A 43 14.26 28.43 13.12
CA LYS A 43 13.89 29.06 14.40
C LYS A 43 14.92 28.78 15.50
N THR A 44 15.41 27.54 15.57
CA THR A 44 16.43 27.13 16.55
C THR A 44 17.74 27.89 16.34
N GLU A 45 18.22 27.97 15.09
CA GLU A 45 19.44 28.70 14.77
C GLU A 45 19.31 30.21 15.05
N ARG A 46 18.13 30.80 14.82
CA ARG A 46 17.85 32.19 15.19
C ARG A 46 17.93 32.42 16.70
N ILE A 47 17.31 31.54 17.51
CA ILE A 47 17.39 31.64 18.98
C ILE A 47 18.84 31.47 19.47
N ASN A 48 19.61 30.58 18.85
CA ASN A 48 21.03 30.39 19.15
C ASN A 48 21.85 31.64 18.79
N LEU A 49 21.54 32.31 17.68
CA LEU A 49 22.14 33.60 17.34
C LEU A 49 21.79 34.65 18.40
N ASP A 50 20.51 34.80 18.76
CA ASP A 50 20.06 35.73 19.81
C ASP A 50 20.75 35.48 21.17
N THR A 51 21.06 34.22 21.46
CA THR A 51 21.77 33.81 22.68
C THR A 51 23.29 34.06 22.56
N ALA A 52 23.89 33.81 21.40
CA ALA A 52 25.29 34.12 21.11
C ALA A 52 25.56 35.64 21.14
N ILE A 53 24.62 36.46 20.65
CA ILE A 53 24.61 37.93 20.78
C ILE A 53 24.80 38.34 22.25
N LYS A 54 24.19 37.60 23.19
CA LYS A 54 24.21 37.89 24.62
C LYS A 54 25.44 37.32 25.36
N THR A 55 26.16 36.37 24.79
CA THR A 55 27.08 35.50 25.55
C THR A 55 28.56 35.67 25.21
N TYR A 56 28.93 36.23 24.04
CA TYR A 56 30.31 36.07 23.59
C TYR A 56 31.32 37.08 24.16
N GLY A 57 32.25 36.55 24.97
CA GLY A 57 33.56 37.11 25.28
C GLY A 57 34.57 35.98 25.53
N SER A 58 35.62 35.88 24.69
CA SER A 58 36.97 35.39 25.02
C SER A 58 37.80 35.00 23.77
N TYR A 59 39.11 35.23 23.90
CA TYR A 59 40.29 34.81 23.11
C TYR A 59 40.75 35.61 21.87
N THR A 60 42.02 36.04 21.95
CA THR A 60 42.96 36.26 20.83
C THR A 60 44.39 35.92 21.29
N ASN A 61 45.18 35.21 20.47
CA ASN A 61 46.64 35.23 20.55
C ASN A 61 47.30 35.04 19.16
N SER A 62 48.28 35.92 18.89
CA SER A 62 49.39 35.93 17.92
C SER A 62 49.16 35.93 16.39
N GLY A 63 49.87 36.86 15.73
CA GLY A 63 50.76 36.58 14.59
C GLY A 63 50.29 37.04 13.20
N GLU A 64 50.89 38.13 12.71
CA GLU A 64 50.73 38.76 11.38
C GLU A 64 49.29 39.05 10.89
N VAL A 65 48.94 40.33 10.82
CA VAL A 65 47.61 40.78 10.39
C VAL A 65 47.64 41.11 8.90
N THR A 66 46.90 40.35 8.11
CA THR A 66 46.68 40.63 6.68
C THR A 66 45.26 41.10 6.44
N GLU A 67 45.07 42.03 5.51
CA GLU A 67 43.72 42.46 5.12
C GLU A 67 42.97 41.30 4.46
N SER A 68 41.73 41.07 4.88
CA SER A 68 40.88 40.04 4.31
C SER A 68 39.40 40.37 4.47
N ASP A 69 38.58 39.94 3.53
CA ASP A 69 37.12 39.98 3.63
C ASP A 69 36.57 38.62 3.18
N MET A 70 36.05 37.85 4.12
CA MET A 70 35.58 36.48 3.88
C MET A 70 34.16 36.30 4.38
N ILE A 71 33.32 35.67 3.58
CA ILE A 71 31.98 35.24 3.98
C ILE A 71 32.01 33.72 4.18
N ARG A 72 31.60 33.25 5.35
CA ARG A 72 31.46 31.83 5.69
C ARG A 72 30.09 31.53 6.26
N GLN A 73 29.54 30.40 5.86
CA GLN A 73 28.32 29.86 6.44
C GLN A 73 28.63 29.28 7.84
N SER A 74 28.03 29.86 8.89
CA SER A 74 28.27 29.49 10.30
C SER A 74 27.15 28.61 10.90
N GLY A 75 26.20 28.19 10.06
CA GLY A 75 25.04 27.35 10.37
C GLY A 75 24.21 27.14 9.09
N THR A 76 23.13 26.38 9.13
CA THR A 76 22.30 26.14 7.94
C THR A 76 21.73 27.44 7.36
N TYR A 77 21.39 28.40 8.23
CA TYR A 77 20.75 29.67 7.90
C TYR A 77 21.51 30.90 8.43
N LEU A 78 22.73 30.73 8.92
CA LEU A 78 23.57 31.81 9.45
C LEU A 78 24.76 32.10 8.54
N LEU A 79 24.90 33.36 8.15
CA LEU A 79 26.05 33.84 7.39
C LEU A 79 26.91 34.71 8.29
N SER A 80 28.21 34.46 8.26
CA SER A 80 29.21 35.25 8.97
C SER A 80 30.17 35.86 7.97
N ARG A 81 30.24 37.18 7.92
CA ARG A 81 31.28 37.91 7.20
C ARG A 81 32.33 38.39 8.18
N THR A 82 33.58 38.15 7.84
CA THR A 82 34.77 38.49 8.61
C THR A 82 35.61 39.45 7.77
N ARG A 83 35.76 40.68 8.25
CA ARG A 83 36.66 41.69 7.69
C ARG A 83 37.82 41.91 8.65
N THR A 84 39.04 41.71 8.18
CA THR A 84 40.25 42.01 8.93
C THR A 84 40.90 43.24 8.33
N PHE A 85 41.14 44.25 9.16
CA PHE A 85 41.89 45.44 8.79
C PHE A 85 43.24 45.40 9.50
N ALA A 86 44.32 45.36 8.74
CA ALA A 86 45.67 45.56 9.25
C ALA A 86 45.96 47.06 9.36
N PHE A 87 46.71 47.45 10.39
CA PHE A 87 47.22 48.80 10.58
C PHE A 87 48.71 48.85 10.28
N ASN A 88 49.09 49.74 9.38
CA ASN A 88 50.47 49.86 8.90
C ASN A 88 51.13 51.17 9.33
N THR A 89 50.40 52.05 10.02
CA THR A 89 50.90 53.34 10.49
C THR A 89 51.39 53.28 11.92
N ARG A 90 52.27 54.24 12.29
CA ARG A 90 52.69 54.44 13.69
C ARG A 90 51.56 54.98 14.58
N ASP A 91 50.47 55.48 14.00
CA ASP A 91 49.29 55.97 14.71
C ASP A 91 48.08 55.05 14.46
N SER A 92 48.16 53.85 15.03
CA SER A 92 47.13 52.82 14.89
C SER A 92 45.76 53.24 15.46
N ARG A 93 45.72 54.22 16.37
CA ARG A 93 44.46 54.76 16.91
C ARG A 93 43.70 55.54 15.84
N SER A 94 44.36 56.48 15.17
CA SER A 94 43.74 57.27 14.11
C SER A 94 43.39 56.39 12.89
N GLU A 95 44.25 55.42 12.56
CA GLU A 95 43.99 54.46 11.49
C GLU A 95 42.77 53.56 11.80
N CYS A 96 42.63 53.10 13.05
CA CYS A 96 41.47 52.34 13.52
C CYS A 96 40.17 53.14 13.40
N ILE A 97 40.16 54.39 13.85
CA ILE A 97 38.98 55.26 13.75
C ILE A 97 38.61 55.48 12.29
N ASN A 98 39.58 55.82 11.44
CA ASN A 98 39.34 56.04 10.02
C ASN A 98 38.78 54.80 9.32
N LYS A 99 39.32 53.60 9.57
CA LYS A 99 38.82 52.36 8.95
C LYS A 99 37.44 51.95 9.46
N LEU A 100 37.12 52.20 10.73
CA LEU A 100 35.76 51.98 11.25
C LEU A 100 34.77 52.98 10.66
N SER A 101 35.12 54.27 10.60
CA SER A 101 34.28 55.33 10.05
C SER A 101 34.10 55.25 8.53
N SER A 102 35.07 54.70 7.80
CA SER A 102 34.98 54.47 6.36
C SER A 102 34.29 53.16 5.99
N SER A 103 33.94 52.33 6.98
CA SER A 103 33.25 51.08 6.72
C SER A 103 31.76 51.32 6.45
N ASP A 104 31.10 50.38 5.78
CA ASP A 104 29.65 50.41 5.53
C ASP A 104 28.79 50.23 6.81
N LEU A 105 29.41 50.26 8.00
CA LEU A 105 28.80 49.93 9.28
C LEU A 105 28.76 51.18 10.18
N ASN A 106 27.61 51.42 10.81
CA ASN A 106 27.41 52.59 11.66
C ASN A 106 27.72 52.24 13.12
N PHE A 107 28.92 52.60 13.58
CA PHE A 107 29.36 52.40 14.96
C PHE A 107 29.01 53.61 15.83
N ASN A 108 28.62 53.36 17.09
CA ASN A 108 28.49 54.43 18.06
C ASN A 108 29.88 54.86 18.59
N ASP A 109 29.97 56.09 19.10
CA ASP A 109 31.22 56.63 19.63
C ASP A 109 31.82 55.75 20.74
N MET A 110 30.97 55.12 21.54
CA MET A 110 31.37 54.22 22.62
C MET A 110 32.08 52.96 22.10
N ALA A 111 31.62 52.36 21.00
CA ALA A 111 32.25 51.21 20.37
C ALA A 111 33.62 51.56 19.76
N VAL A 112 33.70 52.71 19.09
CA VAL A 112 34.94 53.22 18.51
C VAL A 112 35.96 53.52 19.59
N ILE A 113 35.56 54.19 20.68
CA ILE A 113 36.43 54.45 21.84
C ILE A 113 36.87 53.13 22.47
N ARG A 114 35.94 52.21 22.72
CA ARG A 114 36.24 50.92 23.37
C ARG A 114 37.25 50.09 22.57
N THR A 115 37.12 50.03 21.25
CA THR A 115 38.03 49.24 20.40
C THR A 115 39.32 49.99 20.07
N CYS A 116 39.25 51.20 19.54
CA CYS A 116 40.44 51.90 19.03
C CYS A 116 41.26 52.58 20.13
N GLN A 117 40.65 52.95 21.26
CA GLN A 117 41.36 53.65 22.34
C GLN A 117 41.65 52.72 23.51
N ASN A 118 40.65 51.97 23.95
CA ASN A 118 40.78 51.09 25.11
C ASN A 118 41.27 49.68 24.75
N LYS A 119 41.47 49.37 23.46
CA LYS A 119 41.90 48.04 22.98
C LYS A 119 41.02 46.90 23.49
N LEU A 120 39.73 47.19 23.72
CA LEU A 120 38.74 46.23 24.20
C LEU A 120 37.79 45.84 23.07
N PRO A 121 37.31 44.59 23.06
CA PRO A 121 36.31 44.17 22.08
C PRO A 121 35.01 44.96 22.27
N SER A 122 34.34 45.23 21.16
CA SER A 122 33.01 45.84 21.13
C SER A 122 32.03 44.92 20.43
N ILE A 123 30.82 44.81 20.98
CA ILE A 123 29.74 43.97 20.46
C ILE A 123 28.47 44.80 20.37
N GLY A 124 27.72 44.62 19.30
CA GLY A 124 26.46 45.33 19.11
C GLY A 124 25.86 45.14 17.72
N ASP A 125 24.68 45.72 17.54
CA ASP A 125 23.96 45.72 16.27
C ASP A 125 24.30 47.02 15.49
N TYR A 126 25.48 47.03 14.87
CA TYR A 126 26.01 48.19 14.12
C TYR A 126 25.76 48.10 12.60
N ALA A 127 25.42 46.91 12.10
CA ALA A 127 25.15 46.63 10.70
C ALA A 127 23.66 46.71 10.34
N GLY A 128 22.77 46.81 11.33
CA GLY A 128 21.32 46.89 11.15
C GLY A 128 20.57 45.67 11.70
N LYS A 129 19.28 45.87 12.00
CA LYS A 129 18.40 44.93 12.74
C LYS A 129 18.69 43.45 12.45
N ASN A 130 18.90 42.67 13.52
CA ASN A 130 19.19 41.23 13.50
C ASN A 130 20.59 40.86 12.99
N THR A 131 21.56 41.78 13.07
CA THR A 131 22.97 41.47 12.77
C THR A 131 23.84 41.59 14.01
N LEU A 132 24.52 40.51 14.36
CA LEU A 132 25.53 40.54 15.41
C LEU A 132 26.86 41.04 14.85
N THR A 133 27.28 42.24 15.23
CA THR A 133 28.61 42.75 14.88
C THR A 133 29.53 42.67 16.09
N ILE A 134 30.66 41.99 15.91
CA ILE A 134 31.71 41.92 16.93
C ILE A 134 32.98 42.49 16.34
N ILE A 135 33.58 43.42 17.08
CA ILE A 135 34.86 44.04 16.74
C ILE A 135 35.88 43.56 17.77
N PHE A 136 36.94 42.92 17.29
CA PHE A 136 38.05 42.45 18.10
C PHE A 136 39.32 43.21 17.72
N PRO A 137 39.98 43.89 18.66
CA PRO A 137 41.31 44.43 18.44
C PRO A 137 42.32 43.29 18.32
N ILE A 138 43.23 43.40 17.35
CA ILE A 138 44.35 42.48 17.19
C ILE A 138 45.58 43.17 17.77
N LEU A 139 46.15 42.56 18.80
CA LEU A 139 47.25 43.14 19.57
C LEU A 139 48.56 42.41 19.29
N SER A 140 49.66 43.15 19.30
CA SER A 140 51.01 42.60 19.33
C SER A 140 51.29 41.97 20.70
N PRO A 141 52.35 41.16 20.83
CA PRO A 141 52.84 40.70 22.14
C PRO A 141 53.24 41.84 23.09
N THR A 142 53.46 43.05 22.57
CA THR A 142 53.78 44.27 23.32
C THR A 142 52.55 45.15 23.58
N ASP A 143 51.34 44.61 23.38
CA ASP A 143 50.05 45.30 23.55
C ASP A 143 49.79 46.42 22.52
N GLU A 144 50.52 46.47 21.40
CA GLU A 144 50.25 47.46 20.34
C GLU A 144 49.10 47.01 19.44
N LEU A 145 48.23 47.95 19.06
CA LEU A 145 47.12 47.67 18.16
C LEU A 145 47.63 47.47 16.73
N LEU A 146 47.66 46.22 16.25
CA LEU A 146 48.11 45.82 14.91
C LEU A 146 46.98 45.82 13.87
N GLY A 147 45.74 45.82 14.32
CA GLY A 147 44.58 45.74 13.44
C GLY A 147 43.28 45.52 14.20
N ILE A 148 42.20 45.36 13.44
CA ILE A 148 40.90 44.97 13.98
C ILE A 148 40.29 43.87 13.12
N TRP A 149 39.59 42.95 13.77
CA TRP A 149 38.72 41.98 13.13
C TRP A 149 37.27 42.34 13.39
N ILE A 150 36.50 42.55 12.32
CA ILE A 150 35.06 42.76 12.38
C ILE A 150 34.36 41.50 11.88
N ARG A 151 33.58 40.87 12.75
CA ARG A 151 32.71 39.75 12.39
C ARG A 151 31.25 40.21 12.43
N THR A 152 30.57 40.19 11.29
CA THR A 152 29.13 40.41 11.21
C THR A 152 28.43 39.08 10.95
N THR A 153 27.56 38.65 11.85
CA THR A 153 26.72 37.45 11.67
C THR A 153 25.29 37.88 11.46
N SER A 154 24.70 37.50 10.32
CA SER A 154 23.32 37.84 9.97
C SER A 154 22.48 36.59 9.68
N GLU A 155 21.18 36.76 9.90
CA GLU A 155 20.14 35.79 9.60
C GLU A 155 19.88 35.75 8.08
N SER A 156 19.91 34.55 7.49
CA SER A 156 19.37 34.34 6.15
C SER A 156 17.83 34.27 6.21
N PRO A 157 17.13 34.71 5.15
CA PRO A 157 15.68 34.60 5.11
C PRO A 157 15.23 33.13 5.29
N PRO A 158 14.04 32.90 5.89
CA PRO A 158 13.53 31.56 6.07
C PRO A 158 13.41 30.84 4.72
N PRO A 159 13.67 29.53 4.68
CA PRO A 159 13.61 28.77 3.44
C PRO A 159 12.21 28.86 2.84
N SER A 160 12.13 29.27 1.58
CA SER A 160 10.85 29.21 0.87
C SER A 160 10.46 27.76 0.59
N PHE A 161 9.17 27.54 0.32
CA PHE A 161 8.67 26.23 -0.10
C PHE A 161 9.41 25.72 -1.35
N ILE A 162 9.67 26.62 -2.31
CA ILE A 162 10.39 26.32 -3.56
C ILE A 162 11.84 25.91 -3.25
N GLN A 163 12.55 26.65 -2.39
CA GLN A 163 13.92 26.30 -2.00
C GLN A 163 13.99 24.96 -1.26
N THR A 164 12.99 24.66 -0.43
CA THR A 164 12.88 23.37 0.24
C THR A 164 12.76 22.25 -0.79
N LEU A 165 11.86 22.41 -1.78
CA LEU A 165 11.61 21.41 -2.82
C LEU A 165 12.83 21.10 -3.68
N PHE A 166 13.66 22.11 -4.00
CA PHE A 166 14.82 21.95 -4.89
C PHE A 166 16.15 21.72 -4.17
N SER A 167 16.17 21.67 -2.84
CA SER A 167 17.39 21.32 -2.09
C SER A 167 17.75 19.84 -2.29
N LEU A 168 19.03 19.54 -2.56
CA LEU A 168 19.49 18.18 -2.90
C LEU A 168 19.17 17.13 -1.81
N SER A 169 19.27 17.51 -0.54
CA SER A 169 18.92 16.64 0.58
C SER A 169 17.42 16.33 0.62
N SER A 170 16.57 17.34 0.39
CA SER A 170 15.13 17.16 0.40
C SER A 170 14.63 16.38 -0.82
N THR A 171 15.21 16.61 -2.01
CA THR A 171 14.81 15.89 -3.23
C THR A 171 15.07 14.39 -3.11
N LEU A 172 16.21 13.99 -2.56
CA LEU A 172 16.53 12.59 -2.33
C LEU A 172 15.53 11.92 -1.38
N ILE A 173 15.16 12.59 -0.29
CA ILE A 173 14.18 12.08 0.69
C ILE A 173 12.78 12.00 0.07
N ILE A 174 12.38 13.01 -0.70
CA ILE A 174 11.08 13.04 -1.39
C ILE A 174 11.00 11.90 -2.40
N VAL A 175 11.98 11.77 -3.30
CA VAL A 175 11.98 10.71 -4.31
C VAL A 175 12.05 9.33 -3.65
N GLY A 176 12.90 9.14 -2.64
CA GLY A 176 13.00 7.88 -1.90
C GLY A 176 11.70 7.48 -1.22
N SER A 177 11.05 8.42 -0.51
CA SER A 177 9.76 8.17 0.15
C SER A 177 8.64 7.89 -0.86
N VAL A 178 8.56 8.64 -1.95
CA VAL A 178 7.55 8.42 -3.01
C VAL A 178 7.69 7.04 -3.62
N LEU A 179 8.92 6.64 -4.01
CA LEU A 179 9.17 5.33 -4.57
C LEU A 179 8.85 4.21 -3.57
N LEU A 180 9.27 4.35 -2.31
CA LEU A 180 8.99 3.36 -1.26
C LEU A 180 7.48 3.14 -1.09
N PHE A 181 6.71 4.20 -0.92
CA PHE A 181 5.26 4.10 -0.72
C PHE A 181 4.52 3.63 -1.98
N ALA A 182 4.98 4.01 -3.16
CA ALA A 182 4.41 3.55 -4.42
C ALA A 182 4.64 2.03 -4.63
N ILE A 183 5.84 1.54 -4.33
CA ILE A 183 6.16 0.10 -4.35
C ILE A 183 5.32 -0.65 -3.31
N LEU A 184 5.23 -0.14 -2.08
CA LEU A 184 4.46 -0.76 -1.00
C LEU A 184 2.97 -0.84 -1.34
N GLY A 185 2.41 0.23 -1.92
CA GLY A 185 1.02 0.27 -2.39
C GLY A 185 0.76 -0.73 -3.52
N SER A 186 1.67 -0.83 -4.50
CA SER A 186 1.58 -1.83 -5.58
C SER A 186 1.66 -3.26 -5.04
N LEU A 187 2.57 -3.54 -4.10
CA LEU A 187 2.70 -4.84 -3.45
C LEU A 187 1.41 -5.21 -2.70
N LEU A 188 0.85 -4.28 -1.92
CA LEU A 188 -0.41 -4.49 -1.20
C LEU A 188 -1.55 -4.80 -2.17
N SER A 189 -1.63 -4.11 -3.30
CA SER A 189 -2.63 -4.36 -4.35
C SER A 189 -2.52 -5.79 -4.91
N VAL A 190 -1.31 -6.26 -5.23
CA VAL A 190 -1.07 -7.62 -5.71
C VAL A 190 -1.45 -8.66 -4.66
N LEU A 191 -1.05 -8.46 -3.40
CA LEU A 191 -1.43 -9.34 -2.29
C LEU A 191 -2.95 -9.40 -2.15
N THR A 192 -3.61 -8.24 -2.14
CA THR A 192 -5.06 -8.15 -2.03
C THR A 192 -5.76 -8.91 -3.16
N LYS A 193 -5.27 -8.81 -4.40
CA LYS A 193 -5.80 -9.59 -5.53
C LYS A 193 -5.63 -11.10 -5.31
N LYS A 194 -4.43 -11.54 -4.91
CA LYS A 194 -4.15 -12.96 -4.68
C LYS A 194 -5.05 -13.56 -3.58
N TYR A 195 -5.20 -12.85 -2.46
CA TYR A 195 -5.94 -13.33 -1.29
C TYR A 195 -7.46 -13.14 -1.39
N LEU A 196 -7.95 -12.07 -2.02
CA LEU A 196 -9.39 -11.78 -2.09
C LEU A 196 -10.06 -12.24 -3.38
N VAL A 197 -9.30 -12.57 -4.44
CA VAL A 197 -9.86 -12.95 -5.74
C VAL A 197 -9.45 -14.35 -6.16
N GLU A 198 -8.15 -14.67 -6.18
CA GLU A 198 -7.66 -15.94 -6.73
C GLU A 198 -7.83 -17.12 -5.76
N LEU A 199 -7.46 -16.95 -4.49
CA LEU A 199 -7.66 -17.97 -3.46
C LEU A 199 -9.12 -18.44 -3.33
N PRO A 200 -10.12 -17.54 -3.36
CA PRO A 200 -11.51 -17.95 -3.41
C PRO A 200 -11.90 -18.75 -4.66
N ILE A 201 -11.29 -18.52 -5.84
CA ILE A 201 -11.63 -19.29 -7.05
C ILE A 201 -11.17 -20.74 -6.90
N ILE A 202 -9.94 -20.97 -6.45
CA ILE A 202 -9.39 -22.31 -6.19
C ILE A 202 -10.18 -23.03 -5.08
N ALA A 203 -10.60 -22.28 -4.05
CA ALA A 203 -11.46 -22.82 -3.00
C ALA A 203 -12.90 -23.12 -3.46
N ARG A 204 -13.36 -22.56 -4.59
CA ARG A 204 -14.76 -22.66 -5.03
C ARG A 204 -15.01 -23.75 -6.05
N TYR A 205 -14.03 -24.15 -6.85
CA TYR A 205 -14.20 -25.17 -7.89
C TYR A 205 -13.37 -26.42 -7.60
N ASP A 206 -13.91 -27.57 -7.95
CA ASP A 206 -13.24 -28.86 -7.92
C ASP A 206 -12.33 -28.98 -9.14
N ASP A 207 -11.03 -29.22 -8.92
CA ASP A 207 -10.03 -29.20 -10.01
C ASP A 207 -10.22 -30.35 -11.01
N LEU A 208 -10.85 -31.45 -10.57
CA LEU A 208 -11.04 -32.63 -11.40
C LEU A 208 -12.21 -32.45 -12.38
N THR A 209 -13.34 -31.96 -11.90
CA THR A 209 -14.61 -31.89 -12.65
C THR A 209 -14.97 -30.48 -13.11
N GLY A 210 -14.34 -29.45 -12.52
CA GLY A 210 -14.67 -28.04 -12.74
C GLY A 210 -16.02 -27.61 -12.12
N TYR A 211 -16.64 -28.47 -11.31
CA TYR A 211 -17.90 -28.17 -10.61
C TYR A 211 -17.65 -27.35 -9.35
N LEU A 212 -18.67 -26.75 -8.76
CA LEU A 212 -18.53 -26.04 -7.49
C LEU A 212 -18.23 -27.04 -6.35
N ARG A 213 -17.27 -26.72 -5.47
CA ARG A 213 -17.11 -27.43 -4.19
C ARG A 213 -18.33 -27.14 -3.30
N ARG A 214 -18.56 -27.99 -2.29
CA ARG A 214 -19.71 -27.95 -1.38
C ARG A 214 -20.13 -26.54 -0.94
N ASP A 215 -19.23 -25.77 -0.32
CA ASP A 215 -19.58 -24.44 0.20
C ASP A 215 -19.97 -23.45 -0.90
N ALA A 216 -19.30 -23.52 -2.04
CA ALA A 216 -19.57 -22.66 -3.18
C ALA A 216 -20.90 -23.00 -3.86
N PHE A 217 -21.23 -24.30 -3.91
CA PHE A 217 -22.52 -24.81 -4.37
C PHE A 217 -23.65 -24.33 -3.45
N VAL A 218 -23.48 -24.46 -2.13
CA VAL A 218 -24.48 -24.00 -1.13
C VAL A 218 -24.81 -22.53 -1.31
N MET A 219 -23.80 -21.68 -1.43
CA MET A 219 -24.01 -20.24 -1.67
C MET A 219 -24.74 -19.95 -2.98
N ALA A 220 -24.40 -20.66 -4.06
CA ALA A 220 -25.03 -20.46 -5.36
C ALA A 220 -26.49 -20.92 -5.37
N ALA A 221 -26.78 -22.06 -4.75
CA ALA A 221 -28.13 -22.61 -4.65
C ALA A 221 -29.04 -21.73 -3.77
N ASN A 222 -28.58 -21.28 -2.61
CA ASN A 222 -29.35 -20.37 -1.74
C ASN A 222 -29.66 -19.03 -2.43
N LYS A 223 -28.77 -18.55 -3.30
CA LYS A 223 -29.04 -17.40 -4.16
C LYS A 223 -30.13 -17.71 -5.19
N ALA A 224 -30.12 -18.90 -5.80
CA ALA A 224 -31.18 -19.33 -6.72
C ALA A 224 -32.54 -19.43 -6.02
N PHE A 225 -32.59 -19.98 -4.80
CA PHE A 225 -33.82 -20.02 -3.99
C PHE A 225 -34.34 -18.63 -3.63
N SER A 226 -33.45 -17.70 -3.30
CA SER A 226 -33.83 -16.31 -3.04
C SER A 226 -34.50 -15.68 -4.28
N ILE A 227 -33.97 -15.94 -5.48
CA ILE A 227 -34.55 -15.47 -6.74
C ILE A 227 -35.88 -16.18 -7.02
N ALA A 228 -35.98 -17.47 -6.77
CA ALA A 228 -37.20 -18.25 -6.93
C ALA A 228 -38.33 -17.74 -6.02
N ASN A 229 -38.02 -17.43 -4.76
CA ASN A 229 -38.97 -16.87 -3.80
C ASN A 229 -39.55 -15.52 -4.26
N LEU A 230 -38.72 -14.69 -4.90
CA LEU A 230 -39.10 -13.40 -5.49
C LEU A 230 -39.92 -13.55 -6.78
N THR A 231 -39.52 -14.48 -7.65
CA THR A 231 -40.12 -14.65 -8.99
C THR A 231 -41.27 -15.64 -9.04
N LYS A 232 -41.50 -16.40 -7.95
CA LYS A 232 -42.47 -17.50 -7.86
C LYS A 232 -42.28 -18.55 -8.95
N ARG A 233 -41.04 -18.81 -9.32
CA ARG A 233 -40.68 -19.85 -10.29
C ARG A 233 -40.16 -21.11 -9.60
N PRO A 234 -40.46 -22.30 -10.12
CA PRO A 234 -40.04 -23.55 -9.49
C PRO A 234 -38.53 -23.72 -9.57
N VAL A 235 -37.96 -24.43 -8.60
CA VAL A 235 -36.56 -24.85 -8.62
C VAL A 235 -36.50 -26.31 -8.22
N SER A 236 -35.77 -27.11 -8.97
CA SER A 236 -35.53 -28.52 -8.63
C SER A 236 -34.09 -28.72 -8.17
N VAL A 237 -33.90 -29.61 -7.20
CA VAL A 237 -32.60 -30.00 -6.65
C VAL A 237 -32.39 -31.49 -6.85
N ILE A 238 -31.19 -31.84 -7.29
CA ILE A 238 -30.80 -33.18 -7.67
C ILE A 238 -29.56 -33.57 -6.87
N LEU A 239 -29.57 -34.77 -6.32
CA LEU A 239 -28.42 -35.46 -5.75
C LEU A 239 -28.11 -36.71 -6.56
N ILE A 240 -26.84 -36.89 -6.91
CA ILE A 240 -26.36 -37.97 -7.77
C ILE A 240 -25.21 -38.67 -7.07
N ASP A 241 -25.22 -40.00 -7.09
CA ASP A 241 -24.16 -40.85 -6.56
C ASP A 241 -23.75 -41.87 -7.63
N ILE A 242 -22.45 -42.03 -7.84
CA ILE A 242 -21.92 -43.05 -8.77
C ILE A 242 -22.03 -44.42 -8.11
N ASP A 243 -22.80 -45.32 -8.72
CA ASP A 243 -23.00 -46.66 -8.18
C ASP A 243 -21.68 -47.43 -8.19
N TYR A 244 -21.40 -48.10 -7.07
CA TYR A 244 -20.22 -48.94 -6.89
C TYR A 244 -18.86 -48.22 -7.12
N PHE A 245 -18.81 -46.90 -6.96
CA PHE A 245 -17.59 -46.12 -7.21
C PHE A 245 -16.37 -46.60 -6.40
N LYS A 246 -16.57 -47.01 -5.15
CA LYS A 246 -15.52 -47.62 -4.34
C LYS A 246 -14.94 -48.88 -5.01
N GLN A 247 -15.78 -49.73 -5.58
CA GLN A 247 -15.31 -50.94 -6.28
C GLN A 247 -14.52 -50.60 -7.54
N VAL A 248 -14.87 -49.52 -8.24
CA VAL A 248 -14.09 -49.01 -9.39
C VAL A 248 -12.68 -48.62 -8.93
N ASN A 249 -12.57 -47.85 -7.85
CA ASN A 249 -11.27 -47.49 -7.28
C ASN A 249 -10.48 -48.71 -6.80
N ASP A 250 -11.13 -49.63 -6.08
CA ASP A 250 -10.48 -50.81 -5.51
C ASP A 250 -10.01 -51.79 -6.60
N SER A 251 -10.73 -51.87 -7.73
CA SER A 251 -10.42 -52.81 -8.82
C SER A 251 -9.45 -52.26 -9.87
N PHE A 252 -9.52 -50.95 -10.16
CA PHE A 252 -8.80 -50.33 -11.28
C PHE A 252 -7.85 -49.19 -10.86
N GLY A 253 -7.87 -48.82 -9.58
CA GLY A 253 -7.05 -47.74 -9.03
C GLY A 253 -7.69 -46.35 -9.18
N HIS A 254 -7.17 -45.41 -8.39
CA HIS A 254 -7.71 -44.04 -8.32
C HIS A 254 -7.70 -43.27 -9.63
N SER A 255 -6.74 -43.53 -10.53
CA SER A 255 -6.71 -42.86 -11.85
C SER A 255 -7.95 -43.19 -12.68
N VAL A 256 -8.45 -44.42 -12.61
CA VAL A 256 -9.66 -44.84 -13.31
C VAL A 256 -10.91 -44.30 -12.61
N GLY A 257 -10.89 -44.19 -11.28
CA GLY A 257 -11.92 -43.46 -10.54
C GLY A 257 -12.02 -41.98 -10.93
N ASP A 258 -10.88 -41.33 -11.14
CA ASP A 258 -10.82 -39.95 -11.62
C ASP A 258 -11.40 -39.80 -13.04
N ASP A 259 -11.12 -40.75 -13.93
CA ASP A 259 -11.72 -40.81 -15.27
C ASP A 259 -13.26 -41.02 -15.19
N ALA A 260 -13.72 -41.89 -14.29
CA ALA A 260 -15.15 -42.11 -14.05
C ALA A 260 -15.86 -40.84 -13.55
N LEU A 261 -15.25 -40.10 -12.63
CA LEU A 261 -15.79 -38.83 -12.12
C LEU A 261 -15.88 -37.77 -13.22
N LYS A 262 -14.86 -37.63 -14.06
CA LYS A 262 -14.87 -36.72 -15.21
C LYS A 262 -15.95 -37.11 -16.21
N PHE A 263 -16.05 -38.39 -16.54
CA PHE A 263 -17.04 -38.90 -17.49
C PHE A 263 -18.47 -38.60 -17.04
N VAL A 264 -18.80 -38.90 -15.77
CA VAL A 264 -20.12 -38.60 -15.20
C VAL A 264 -20.36 -37.09 -15.20
N GLY A 265 -19.41 -36.31 -14.67
CA GLY A 265 -19.50 -34.84 -14.65
C GLY A 265 -19.71 -34.23 -16.04
N ASP A 266 -19.00 -34.68 -17.07
CA ASP A 266 -19.17 -34.19 -18.44
C ASP A 266 -20.50 -34.61 -19.07
N THR A 267 -20.96 -35.83 -18.77
CA THR A 267 -22.24 -36.34 -19.27
C THR A 267 -23.41 -35.53 -18.72
N PHE A 268 -23.39 -35.23 -17.41
CA PHE A 268 -24.33 -34.30 -16.80
C PHE A 268 -24.16 -32.90 -17.39
N LYS A 269 -22.96 -32.32 -17.43
CA LYS A 269 -22.79 -30.95 -17.96
C LYS A 269 -23.32 -30.75 -19.38
N LYS A 270 -23.19 -31.75 -20.26
CA LYS A 270 -23.73 -31.73 -21.64
C LYS A 270 -25.24 -31.91 -21.72
N SER A 271 -25.86 -32.48 -20.70
CA SER A 271 -27.30 -32.76 -20.65
C SER A 271 -28.13 -31.59 -20.12
N PHE A 272 -27.48 -30.59 -19.53
CA PHE A 272 -28.10 -29.49 -18.80
C PHE A 272 -27.71 -28.14 -19.40
N ARG A 273 -28.38 -27.07 -18.97
CA ARG A 273 -28.20 -25.73 -19.51
C ARG A 273 -27.05 -25.01 -18.82
N ARG A 274 -26.60 -23.92 -19.43
CA ARG A 274 -25.47 -23.13 -18.91
C ARG A 274 -25.79 -22.42 -17.60
N GLU A 275 -27.05 -22.10 -17.37
CA GLU A 275 -27.56 -21.44 -16.18
C GLU A 275 -27.81 -22.37 -14.99
N ASP A 276 -27.75 -23.68 -15.21
CA ASP A 276 -27.90 -24.67 -14.13
C ASP A 276 -26.64 -24.68 -13.25
N ILE A 277 -26.80 -25.00 -11.96
CA ILE A 277 -25.74 -24.89 -10.96
C ILE A 277 -25.25 -26.29 -10.63
N PHE A 278 -23.96 -26.54 -10.84
CA PHE A 278 -23.35 -27.86 -10.67
C PHE A 278 -22.38 -27.85 -9.49
N GLY A 279 -22.49 -28.84 -8.61
CA GLY A 279 -21.62 -29.03 -7.46
C GLY A 279 -21.11 -30.46 -7.34
N ARG A 280 -19.86 -30.62 -6.90
CA ARG A 280 -19.31 -31.88 -6.38
C ARG A 280 -19.21 -31.73 -4.87
N ILE A 281 -20.11 -32.38 -4.15
CA ILE A 281 -20.34 -32.16 -2.71
C ILE A 281 -19.66 -33.20 -1.82
N GLY A 282 -19.20 -34.29 -2.42
CA GLY A 282 -18.49 -35.41 -1.80
C GLY A 282 -17.49 -36.05 -2.76
N GLY A 283 -16.97 -37.24 -2.41
CA GLY A 283 -16.00 -37.96 -3.25
C GLY A 283 -16.57 -38.38 -4.60
N ASP A 284 -17.75 -38.98 -4.59
CA ASP A 284 -18.53 -39.53 -5.70
C ASP A 284 -19.94 -38.94 -5.81
N GLU A 285 -20.21 -37.91 -5.00
CA GLU A 285 -21.51 -37.26 -4.90
C GLU A 285 -21.53 -35.93 -5.65
N PHE A 286 -22.50 -35.78 -6.54
CA PHE A 286 -22.77 -34.56 -7.28
C PHE A 286 -24.13 -34.00 -6.89
N ALA A 287 -24.25 -32.68 -6.97
CA ALA A 287 -25.50 -31.96 -6.74
C ALA A 287 -25.76 -30.99 -7.88
N ILE A 288 -27.01 -30.88 -8.32
CA ILE A 288 -27.41 -29.95 -9.37
C ILE A 288 -28.65 -29.19 -8.92
N VAL A 289 -28.67 -27.87 -9.14
CA VAL A 289 -29.86 -27.03 -8.97
C VAL A 289 -30.32 -26.55 -10.34
N LEU A 290 -31.62 -26.72 -10.61
CA LEU A 290 -32.28 -26.32 -11.86
C LEU A 290 -33.22 -25.15 -11.62
N PRO A 291 -32.78 -23.91 -11.87
CA PRO A 291 -33.65 -22.75 -11.74
C PRO A 291 -34.74 -22.77 -12.82
N ASN A 292 -35.96 -22.39 -12.42
CA ASN A 292 -37.14 -22.29 -13.29
C ASN A 292 -37.59 -23.63 -13.91
N ILE A 293 -37.30 -24.75 -13.26
CA ILE A 293 -37.73 -26.10 -13.69
C ILE A 293 -38.43 -26.78 -12.51
N GLY A 294 -39.66 -27.24 -12.73
CA GLY A 294 -40.45 -28.01 -11.77
C GLY A 294 -40.11 -29.50 -11.80
N LEU A 295 -40.67 -30.25 -10.85
CA LEU A 295 -40.27 -31.62 -10.57
C LEU A 295 -40.35 -32.58 -11.78
N ASP A 296 -41.44 -32.53 -12.54
CA ASP A 296 -41.69 -33.47 -13.65
C ASP A 296 -40.77 -33.24 -14.86
N ASP A 297 -40.54 -31.97 -15.20
CA ASP A 297 -39.61 -31.57 -16.25
C ASP A 297 -38.16 -31.91 -15.83
N ALA A 298 -37.81 -31.65 -14.57
CA ALA A 298 -36.51 -32.01 -14.02
C ALA A 298 -36.28 -33.53 -14.11
N TYR A 299 -37.28 -34.34 -13.75
CA TYR A 299 -37.21 -35.80 -13.83
C TYR A 299 -36.89 -36.25 -15.26
N THR A 300 -37.57 -35.68 -16.25
CA THR A 300 -37.37 -36.06 -17.66
C THR A 300 -35.94 -35.74 -18.16
N ILE A 301 -35.37 -34.62 -17.73
CA ILE A 301 -34.01 -34.21 -18.10
C ILE A 301 -32.98 -35.11 -17.42
N VAL A 302 -33.16 -35.31 -16.11
CA VAL A 302 -32.26 -36.06 -15.24
C VAL A 302 -32.22 -37.54 -15.61
N ASP A 303 -33.38 -38.14 -15.85
CA ASP A 303 -33.46 -39.57 -16.18
C ASP A 303 -32.83 -39.88 -17.54
N LYS A 304 -32.96 -38.98 -18.52
CA LYS A 304 -32.22 -39.06 -19.79
C LYS A 304 -30.70 -38.92 -19.60
N ALA A 305 -30.26 -38.08 -18.67
CA ALA A 305 -28.83 -37.97 -18.35
C ALA A 305 -28.31 -39.25 -17.70
N ARG A 306 -29.10 -39.86 -16.80
CA ARG A 306 -28.80 -41.17 -16.20
C ARG A 306 -28.65 -42.26 -17.27
N GLU A 307 -29.60 -42.37 -18.20
CA GLU A 307 -29.53 -43.34 -19.30
C GLU A 307 -28.27 -43.16 -20.16
N ARG A 308 -27.88 -41.91 -20.47
CA ARG A 308 -26.64 -41.64 -21.20
C ARG A 308 -25.40 -42.15 -20.47
N VAL A 309 -25.38 -42.04 -19.14
CA VAL A 309 -24.28 -42.58 -18.31
C VAL A 309 -24.24 -44.11 -18.41
N SER A 310 -25.39 -44.79 -18.37
CA SER A 310 -25.44 -46.26 -18.44
C SER A 310 -25.17 -46.83 -19.84
N ASP A 311 -25.54 -46.08 -20.88
CA ASP A 311 -25.49 -46.54 -22.26
C ASP A 311 -24.15 -46.26 -22.93
N THR A 312 -23.41 -45.25 -22.44
CA THR A 312 -22.11 -44.85 -22.98
C THR A 312 -20.99 -45.42 -22.11
N PRO A 313 -20.11 -46.28 -22.65
CA PRO A 313 -18.93 -46.72 -21.91
C PRO A 313 -18.01 -45.54 -21.56
N CYS A 314 -17.48 -45.54 -20.34
CA CYS A 314 -16.43 -44.64 -19.92
C CYS A 314 -15.10 -45.20 -20.40
N GLU A 315 -14.46 -44.50 -21.35
CA GLU A 315 -13.12 -44.84 -21.83
C GLU A 315 -12.09 -44.45 -20.78
N THR A 316 -11.30 -45.41 -20.31
CA THR A 316 -10.28 -45.21 -19.27
C THR A 316 -8.96 -45.82 -19.67
N THR A 317 -7.90 -45.51 -18.91
CA THR A 317 -6.57 -46.13 -19.10
C THR A 317 -6.55 -47.65 -18.93
N ALA A 318 -7.52 -48.23 -18.20
CA ALA A 318 -7.67 -49.68 -18.00
C ALA A 318 -8.63 -50.33 -19.02
N GLY A 319 -9.17 -49.57 -19.98
CA GLY A 319 -10.19 -49.99 -20.93
C GLY A 319 -11.56 -49.39 -20.66
N ALA A 320 -12.53 -49.71 -21.52
CA ALA A 320 -13.90 -49.19 -21.42
C ALA A 320 -14.66 -49.86 -20.25
N ILE A 321 -15.15 -49.05 -19.31
CA ILE A 321 -15.98 -49.52 -18.18
C ILE A 321 -17.41 -48.97 -18.29
N ARG A 322 -18.40 -49.73 -17.81
CA ARG A 322 -19.78 -49.25 -17.70
C ARG A 322 -20.02 -48.70 -16.31
N LEU A 323 -20.66 -47.54 -16.25
CA LEU A 323 -20.99 -46.85 -15.01
C LEU A 323 -22.50 -46.66 -14.94
N THR A 324 -23.04 -46.65 -13.73
CA THR A 324 -24.43 -46.26 -13.47
C THR A 324 -24.47 -45.28 -12.32
N VAL A 325 -25.54 -44.50 -12.24
CA VAL A 325 -25.74 -43.53 -11.15
C VAL A 325 -27.11 -43.71 -10.54
N SER A 326 -27.19 -43.50 -9.22
CA SER A 326 -28.44 -43.37 -8.49
C SER A 326 -28.73 -41.89 -8.27
N ILE A 327 -29.99 -41.48 -8.42
CA ILE A 327 -30.38 -40.07 -8.39
C ILE A 327 -31.58 -39.84 -7.47
N GLY A 328 -31.45 -38.90 -6.54
CA GLY A 328 -32.55 -38.34 -5.76
C GLY A 328 -32.90 -36.94 -6.24
N LEU A 329 -34.17 -36.72 -6.60
CA LEU A 329 -34.68 -35.47 -7.13
C LEU A 329 -35.74 -34.92 -6.19
N VAL A 330 -35.78 -33.61 -5.97
CA VAL A 330 -36.84 -32.94 -5.21
C VAL A 330 -37.13 -31.56 -5.79
N GLU A 331 -38.35 -31.06 -5.54
CA GLU A 331 -38.69 -29.67 -5.80
C GLU A 331 -38.45 -28.84 -4.54
N TYR A 332 -37.98 -27.61 -4.73
CA TYR A 332 -37.99 -26.56 -3.74
C TYR A 332 -39.39 -25.93 -3.70
N TYR A 333 -40.15 -26.20 -2.63
CA TYR A 333 -41.54 -25.74 -2.52
C TYR A 333 -41.82 -24.94 -1.24
N ILE A 334 -40.93 -24.96 -0.24
CA ILE A 334 -41.13 -24.22 1.01
C ILE A 334 -40.37 -22.89 0.92
N ALA A 335 -41.12 -21.78 0.87
CA ALA A 335 -40.49 -20.47 0.80
C ALA A 335 -39.64 -20.18 2.06
N GLY A 336 -38.35 -19.97 1.87
CA GLY A 336 -37.40 -19.65 2.94
C GLY A 336 -36.69 -20.84 3.58
N GLU A 337 -36.96 -22.08 3.14
CA GLU A 337 -36.14 -23.23 3.55
C GLU A 337 -34.70 -23.11 3.02
N ASP A 338 -33.74 -23.57 3.81
CA ASP A 338 -32.32 -23.60 3.45
C ASP A 338 -32.01 -24.83 2.60
N LEU A 339 -30.94 -24.75 1.78
CA LEU A 339 -30.50 -25.88 0.95
C LEU A 339 -30.24 -27.15 1.76
N SER A 340 -29.74 -27.03 2.98
CA SER A 340 -29.50 -28.20 3.84
C SER A 340 -30.78 -29.05 4.06
N GLU A 341 -31.95 -28.41 4.20
CA GLU A 341 -33.24 -29.09 4.38
C GLU A 341 -33.74 -29.73 3.08
N VAL A 342 -33.57 -29.05 1.95
CA VAL A 342 -33.92 -29.55 0.62
C VAL A 342 -33.05 -30.77 0.26
N MET A 343 -31.75 -30.67 0.53
CA MET A 343 -30.78 -31.73 0.28
C MET A 343 -31.07 -32.97 1.11
N LYS A 344 -31.60 -32.83 2.33
CA LYS A 344 -32.03 -33.97 3.14
C LYS A 344 -33.16 -34.76 2.47
N ARG A 345 -34.15 -34.08 1.88
CA ARG A 345 -35.22 -34.76 1.11
C ARG A 345 -34.68 -35.40 -0.17
N ALA A 346 -33.75 -34.73 -0.84
CA ALA A 346 -33.07 -35.30 -2.01
C ALA A 346 -32.27 -36.57 -1.62
N ASP A 347 -31.67 -36.60 -0.43
CA ASP A 347 -30.92 -37.74 0.07
C ASP A 347 -31.84 -38.92 0.41
N ASP A 348 -33.01 -38.66 1.00
CA ASP A 348 -34.04 -39.68 1.23
C ASP A 348 -34.46 -40.35 -0.10
N ASN A 349 -34.65 -39.55 -1.15
CA ASN A 349 -34.96 -40.06 -2.49
C ASN A 349 -33.77 -40.79 -3.12
N LEU A 350 -32.54 -40.27 -2.96
CA LEU A 350 -31.33 -40.94 -3.43
C LEU A 350 -31.17 -42.32 -2.76
N TYR A 351 -31.46 -42.42 -1.47
CA TYR A 351 -31.45 -43.68 -0.74
C TYR A 351 -32.45 -44.71 -1.32
N ILE A 352 -33.64 -44.26 -1.75
CA ILE A 352 -34.60 -45.11 -2.45
C ILE A 352 -34.03 -45.59 -3.79
N ALA A 353 -33.45 -44.70 -4.60
CA ALA A 353 -32.85 -45.04 -5.88
C ALA A 353 -31.68 -46.05 -5.73
N LYS A 354 -30.88 -45.92 -4.66
CA LYS A 354 -29.77 -46.84 -4.35
C LYS A 354 -30.21 -48.28 -4.08
N LYS A 355 -31.50 -48.54 -3.81
CA LYS A 355 -32.02 -49.92 -3.61
C LYS A 355 -32.04 -50.73 -4.91
N THR A 356 -32.39 -50.10 -6.02
CA THR A 356 -32.44 -50.75 -7.35
C THR A 356 -31.22 -50.43 -8.19
N ARG A 357 -30.51 -49.33 -7.87
CA ARG A 357 -29.40 -48.77 -8.65
C ARG A 357 -29.82 -48.37 -10.05
N ASN A 358 -29.00 -47.57 -10.73
CA ASN A 358 -29.31 -47.04 -12.06
C ASN A 358 -30.75 -46.49 -12.15
N ALA A 359 -31.17 -45.72 -11.14
CA ALA A 359 -32.56 -45.27 -11.00
C ALA A 359 -32.63 -43.81 -10.55
N THR A 360 -33.76 -43.18 -10.87
CA THR A 360 -34.12 -41.82 -10.45
C THR A 360 -35.35 -41.91 -9.54
N ALA A 361 -35.28 -41.36 -8.33
CA ALA A 361 -36.41 -41.23 -7.41
C ALA A 361 -36.74 -39.75 -7.18
N LYS A 362 -38.03 -39.42 -7.10
CA LYS A 362 -38.52 -38.04 -6.89
C LYS A 362 -39.61 -37.97 -5.83
#